data_AF-A0A1B6CUP0-F1
#
_entry.id   AF-A0A1B6CUP0-F1
#
_cell.length_a   1.000
_cell.length_b   1.000
_cell.length_c   1.000
_cell.angle_alpha   90.00
_cell.angle_beta   90.00
_cell.angle_gamma   90.00
#
_symmetry.space_group_name_H-M   'P 1'
#
loop_
_entity.id
_entity.type
_entity.pdbx_description
1 polymer ?
#
loop_
_entity_poly.entity_id
_entity_poly.type
_entity_poly.pdbx_seq_one_letter_code
_entity_poly.pdbx_strand_id
1 'polypeptide(L)'
;MSERKGCEGIIQDAILIGGPCSGNSYEWQKFTRVVAGRLVNGYCRSDWLLKFLYRTLSMPTGGVAGLQPVTLEDRRMVNVDLSHIVTGHSEYPEKMHLIMKEMG
;
A
#
# COMPACT_ATOMS: atom_id res chain seq x y z
N MET A 1 3.06 19.72 -0.67
CA MET A 1 2.80 18.96 0.57
C MET A 1 2.63 19.93 1.70
N SER A 2 1.74 19.65 2.65
CA SER A 2 1.32 20.58 3.69
C SER A 2 2.50 21.18 4.45
N GLU A 3 2.75 22.48 4.29
CA GLU A 3 3.81 23.24 4.99
C GLU A 3 3.42 23.59 6.45
N ARG A 4 2.37 22.95 6.99
CA ARG A 4 1.85 23.24 8.32
C ARG A 4 2.72 22.56 9.36
N LYS A 5 3.44 23.39 10.14
CA LYS A 5 4.19 22.95 11.32
C LYS A 5 3.26 22.27 12.32
N GLY A 6 3.70 21.14 12.90
CA GLY A 6 2.95 20.39 13.91
C GLY A 6 2.07 19.25 13.40
N CYS A 7 2.20 18.86 12.12
CA CYS A 7 1.44 17.76 11.52
C CYS A 7 2.22 16.44 11.37
N GLU A 8 3.31 16.28 12.12
CA GLU A 8 4.18 15.09 12.07
C GLU A 8 3.79 14.08 13.15
N GLY A 9 3.88 12.79 12.83
CA GLY A 9 3.64 11.69 13.78
C GLY A 9 2.22 11.61 14.36
N ILE A 10 1.21 12.21 13.71
CA ILE A 10 -0.18 12.21 14.19
C ILE A 10 -0.84 10.85 13.95
N ILE A 11 -0.56 10.23 12.81
CA ILE A 11 -1.21 8.98 12.43
C ILE A 11 -0.47 7.85 13.13
N GLN A 12 -1.21 7.04 13.90
CA GLN A 12 -0.64 5.84 14.52
C GLN A 12 -0.29 4.82 13.43
N ASP A 13 -1.28 4.19 12.80
CA ASP A 13 -1.06 3.19 11.75
C ASP A 13 -1.76 3.63 10.46
N ALA A 14 -1.09 3.44 9.32
CA ALA A 14 -1.63 3.68 7.99
C ALA A 14 -1.58 2.37 7.19
N ILE A 15 -2.74 1.90 6.73
CA ILE A 15 -2.88 0.64 6.02
C ILE A 15 -3.43 0.93 4.62
N LEU A 16 -2.64 0.60 3.59
CA LEU A 16 -3.02 0.73 2.19
C LEU A 16 -3.20 -0.68 1.62
N ILE A 17 -4.37 -0.94 1.04
CA ILE A 17 -4.72 -2.26 0.48
C ILE A 17 -5.05 -2.08 -1.00
N GLY A 18 -4.39 -2.83 -1.89
CA GLY A 18 -4.70 -2.82 -3.32
C GLY A 18 -4.60 -1.44 -3.98
N GLY A 19 -3.81 -0.53 -3.41
CA GLY A 19 -3.76 0.86 -3.84
C GLY A 19 -3.10 1.03 -5.22
N PRO A 20 -3.72 1.76 -6.16
CA PRO A 20 -3.10 2.13 -7.44
C PRO A 20 -2.11 3.29 -7.26
N CYS A 21 -1.23 3.22 -6.24
CA CYS A 21 -0.22 4.23 -5.95
C CYS A 21 1.18 3.74 -6.38
N SER A 22 2.08 4.69 -6.58
CA SER A 22 3.46 4.39 -6.95
C SER A 22 4.14 3.54 -5.88
N GLY A 23 4.83 2.47 -6.29
CA GLY A 23 5.69 1.67 -5.43
C GLY A 23 7.04 2.31 -5.11
N ASN A 24 7.28 3.54 -5.60
CA ASN A 24 8.53 4.26 -5.41
C ASN A 24 8.73 4.67 -3.93
N SER A 25 9.83 4.21 -3.34
CA SER A 25 10.19 4.50 -1.95
C SER A 25 10.28 5.99 -1.63
N TYR A 26 10.63 6.85 -2.59
CA TYR A 26 10.69 8.30 -2.39
C TYR A 26 9.34 8.92 -2.02
N GLU A 27 8.25 8.46 -2.64
CA GLU A 27 6.91 8.91 -2.28
C GLU A 27 6.50 8.36 -0.91
N TRP A 28 6.85 7.11 -0.62
CA TRP A 28 6.52 6.46 0.64
C TRP A 28 7.28 7.03 1.84
N GLN A 29 8.50 7.52 1.63
CA GLN A 29 9.30 8.21 2.65
C GLN A 29 8.58 9.46 3.19
N LYS A 30 7.68 10.07 2.43
CA LYS A 30 6.94 11.24 2.87
C LYS A 30 5.84 10.85 3.89
N PHE A 31 5.29 9.64 3.79
CA PHE A 31 4.35 9.11 4.79
C PHE A 31 5.01 8.86 6.13
N THR A 32 6.30 8.51 6.17
CA THR A 32 7.01 8.20 7.43
C THR A 32 7.16 9.42 8.36
N ARG A 33 6.97 10.64 7.84
CA ARG A 33 6.90 11.87 8.65
C ARG A 33 5.56 12.02 9.36
N VAL A 34 4.48 11.52 8.77
CA VAL A 34 3.11 11.69 9.29
C VAL A 34 2.69 10.48 10.13
N VAL A 35 3.18 9.29 9.78
CA VAL A 35 2.85 8.02 10.43
C VAL A 35 3.90 7.69 11.49
N ALA A 36 3.50 7.69 12.77
CA ALA A 36 4.36 7.36 13.90
C ALA A 36 4.52 5.85 14.10
N GLY A 37 3.46 5.06 13.86
CA GLY A 37 3.42 3.61 13.99
C GLY A 37 3.67 2.90 12.67
N ARG A 38 2.80 1.96 12.29
CA ARG A 38 3.01 1.04 11.15
C ARG A 38 2.52 1.65 9.84
N LEU A 39 3.34 1.54 8.80
CA LEU A 39 2.95 1.83 7.43
C LEU A 39 2.83 0.50 6.68
N VAL A 40 1.60 0.04 6.49
CA VAL A 40 1.30 -1.28 5.94
C VAL A 40 0.88 -1.17 4.48
N ASN A 41 1.53 -1.96 3.61
CA ASN A 41 1.16 -2.14 2.22
C ASN A 41 0.65 -3.57 2.01
N GLY A 42 -0.66 -3.72 1.91
CA GLY A 42 -1.34 -4.93 1.47
C GLY A 42 -1.37 -5.00 -0.04
N TYR A 43 -0.54 -5.88 -0.61
CA TYR A 43 -0.43 -6.04 -2.06
C TYR A 43 -0.95 -7.40 -2.49
N CYS A 44 -1.54 -7.47 -3.68
CA CYS A 44 -1.97 -8.73 -4.30
C CYS A 44 -1.30 -8.85 -5.66
N ARG A 45 -0.42 -9.84 -5.83
CA ARG A 45 0.26 -10.10 -7.10
C ARG A 45 -0.70 -10.59 -8.17
N SER A 46 -1.84 -11.15 -7.77
CA SER A 46 -2.84 -11.77 -8.63
C SER A 46 -3.86 -10.77 -9.18
N ASP A 47 -3.91 -9.54 -8.67
CA ASP A 47 -4.97 -8.59 -9.00
C ASP A 47 -4.98 -8.27 -10.50
N TRP A 48 -5.96 -8.86 -11.20
CA TRP A 48 -6.12 -8.74 -12.63
C TRP A 48 -6.54 -7.33 -13.05
N LEU A 49 -7.34 -6.63 -12.24
CA LEU A 49 -7.81 -5.29 -12.56
C LEU A 49 -6.67 -4.26 -12.43
N LEU A 50 -5.90 -4.33 -11.34
CA LEU A 50 -4.72 -3.48 -11.18
C LEU A 50 -3.69 -3.75 -12.28
N LYS A 51 -3.44 -5.02 -12.62
CA LYS A 51 -2.57 -5.38 -13.76
C LYS A 51 -3.09 -4.82 -15.08
N PHE A 52 -4.40 -4.86 -15.33
CA PHE A 52 -5.00 -4.37 -16.56
C PHE A 52 -4.89 -2.85 -16.68
N LEU A 53 -5.32 -2.11 -15.66
CA LEU A 53 -5.21 -0.64 -15.61
C LEU A 53 -3.75 -0.19 -15.71
N TYR A 54 -2.83 -0.89 -15.05
CA TYR A 54 -1.42 -0.53 -15.08
C TYR A 54 -0.74 -0.80 -16.42
N ARG A 55 -1.13 -1.89 -17.10
CA ARG A 55 -0.67 -2.18 -18.47
C ARG A 55 -1.16 -1.12 -19.46
N THR A 56 -2.32 -0.52 -19.24
CA THR A 56 -2.89 0.48 -20.16
C THR A 56 -2.47 1.91 -19.83
N LEU A 57 -2.20 2.24 -18.56
CA LEU A 57 -1.97 3.62 -18.10
C LEU A 57 -0.50 4.08 -18.09
N SER A 58 0.41 3.38 -18.78
CA SER A 58 1.84 3.70 -18.85
C SER A 58 2.54 3.64 -17.49
N MET A 59 3.29 2.56 -17.28
CA MET A 59 3.95 2.21 -16.02
C MET A 59 4.74 3.39 -15.40
N PRO A 60 4.33 3.97 -14.25
CA PRO A 60 5.20 4.79 -13.44
C PRO A 60 6.49 4.04 -13.11
N THR A 61 7.60 4.76 -13.26
CA THR A 61 8.94 4.33 -12.86
C THR A 61 8.94 3.97 -11.37
N GLY A 62 8.90 2.67 -11.07
CA GLY A 62 8.84 2.15 -9.69
C GLY A 62 7.70 1.18 -9.39
N GLY A 63 6.84 0.84 -10.36
CA GLY A 63 5.77 -0.16 -10.18
C GLY A 63 4.59 0.30 -9.30
N VAL A 64 3.65 -0.59 -9.00
CA VAL A 64 2.43 -0.28 -8.22
C VAL A 64 2.49 -0.91 -6.86
N ALA A 65 2.32 -0.14 -5.80
CA ALA A 65 2.35 -0.64 -4.43
C ALA A 65 1.31 -1.74 -4.16
N GLY A 66 0.12 -1.67 -4.80
CA GLY A 66 -0.90 -2.70 -4.71
C GLY A 66 -0.56 -4.05 -5.39
N LEU A 67 0.48 -4.11 -6.24
CA LEU A 67 0.89 -5.35 -6.92
C LEU A 67 2.21 -5.93 -6.40
N GLN A 68 3.01 -5.14 -5.69
CA GLN A 68 4.36 -5.53 -5.28
C GLN A 68 4.72 -4.90 -3.93
N PRO A 69 5.66 -5.49 -3.18
CA PRO A 69 6.14 -4.89 -1.95
C PRO A 69 6.85 -3.55 -2.23
N VAL A 70 6.69 -2.60 -1.33
CA VAL A 70 7.40 -1.32 -1.35
C VAL A 70 8.71 -1.47 -0.59
N THR A 71 9.82 -1.23 -1.28
CA THR A 71 11.18 -1.30 -0.70
C THR A 71 11.55 0.04 -0.06
N LEU A 72 11.00 0.29 1.12
CA LEU A 72 11.33 1.46 1.94
C LEU A 72 12.26 1.05 3.08
N GLU A 73 13.40 1.73 3.24
CA GLU A 73 14.32 1.55 4.36
C GLU A 73 13.76 2.20 5.63
N ASP A 74 12.64 1.69 6.15
CA ASP A 74 12.05 2.10 7.41
C ASP A 74 11.51 0.89 8.16
N ARG A 75 11.85 0.75 9.45
CA ARG A 75 11.39 -0.33 10.32
C ARG A 75 9.87 -0.38 10.49
N ARG A 76 9.18 0.73 10.21
CA ARG A 76 7.72 0.86 10.29
C ARG A 76 7.02 0.33 9.06
N MET A 77 7.74 0.13 7.95
CA MET A 77 7.18 -0.39 6.72
C MET A 77 6.91 -1.88 6.85
N VAL A 78 5.65 -2.27 6.62
CA VAL A 78 5.21 -3.65 6.64
C VAL A 78 4.58 -3.96 5.30
N ASN A 79 5.09 -4.95 4.59
CA ASN A 79 4.50 -5.43 3.35
C ASN A 79 3.76 -6.74 3.63
N VAL A 80 2.47 -6.80 3.30
CA VAL A 80 1.62 -7.97 3.49
C VAL A 80 1.19 -8.47 2.12
N ASP A 81 1.52 -9.72 1.82
CA ASP A 81 1.05 -10.38 0.61
C ASP A 81 -0.36 -10.91 0.85
N LEU A 82 -1.35 -10.38 0.13
CA LEU A 82 -2.75 -10.80 0.22
C LEU A 82 -3.15 -11.75 -0.90
N SER A 83 -2.20 -12.23 -1.72
CA SER A 83 -2.49 -13.05 -2.90
C SER A 83 -3.12 -14.41 -2.55
N HIS A 84 -3.01 -14.88 -1.31
CA HIS A 84 -3.71 -16.09 -0.82
C HIS A 84 -5.14 -15.83 -0.37
N ILE A 85 -5.47 -14.58 -0.02
CA ILE A 85 -6.83 -14.19 0.40
C ILE A 85 -7.61 -13.70 -0.81
N VAL A 86 -7.00 -12.80 -1.60
CA VAL A 86 -7.63 -12.08 -2.70
C VAL A 86 -7.05 -12.55 -4.01
N THR A 87 -7.90 -13.07 -4.89
CA THR A 87 -7.51 -13.54 -6.23
C THR A 87 -7.77 -12.46 -7.29
N GLY A 88 -8.72 -11.55 -7.02
CA GLY A 88 -9.05 -10.42 -7.90
C GLY A 88 -9.69 -9.25 -7.15
N HIS A 89 -9.62 -8.05 -7.74
CA HIS A 89 -10.02 -6.80 -7.10
C HIS A 89 -11.46 -6.79 -6.55
N SER A 90 -12.37 -7.50 -7.22
CA SER A 90 -13.78 -7.63 -6.85
C SER A 90 -13.98 -8.29 -5.49
N GLU A 91 -13.00 -9.05 -4.99
CA GLU A 91 -13.09 -9.78 -3.74
C GLU A 91 -12.64 -8.95 -2.52
N TYR A 92 -12.00 -7.79 -2.72
CA TYR A 92 -11.57 -6.92 -1.61
C TYR A 92 -12.71 -6.53 -0.67
N PRO A 93 -13.90 -6.10 -1.15
CA PRO A 93 -14.99 -5.70 -0.26
C PRO A 93 -15.52 -6.87 0.59
N GLU A 94 -15.69 -8.05 -0.01
CA GLU A 94 -16.20 -9.23 0.68
C GLU A 94 -15.17 -9.81 1.66
N LYS A 95 -13.90 -9.84 1.26
CA LYS A 95 -12.81 -10.41 2.06
C LYS A 95 -12.12 -9.39 2.97
N MET A 96 -12.60 -8.15 3.03
CA MET A 96 -12.05 -7.09 3.88
C MET A 96 -11.90 -7.54 5.33
N HIS A 97 -12.88 -8.29 5.84
CA HIS A 97 -12.84 -8.84 7.20
C HIS A 97 -11.67 -9.81 7.43
N LEU A 98 -11.32 -10.65 6.44
CA LEU A 98 -10.16 -11.56 6.49
C LEU A 98 -8.86 -10.77 6.40
N ILE A 99 -8.81 -9.78 5.50
CA ILE A 99 -7.65 -8.91 5.32
C ILE A 99 -7.33 -8.16 6.61
N MET A 100 -8.34 -7.54 7.24
CA MET A 100 -8.13 -6.83 8.51
C MET A 100 -7.70 -7.78 9.63
N LYS A 101 -8.25 -9.00 9.69
CA LYS A 101 -7.83 -10.02 10.66
C LYS A 101 -6.36 -10.42 10.50
N GLU A 102 -5.85 -10.40 9.29
CA GLU A 102 -4.45 -10.70 9.00
C GLU A 102 -3.51 -9.52 9.28
N MET A 103 -4.04 -8.28 9.23
CA MET A 103 -3.28 -7.05 9.47
C MET A 103 -3.17 -6.67 10.97
N GLY A 104 -4.04 -7.22 11.82
CA GLY A 104 -4.00 -7.08 13.27
C GLY A 104 -4.58 -5.76 13.77
#